data_AF-A0A2E3CVQ6-F1
#
_entry.id   AF-A0A2E3CVQ6-F1
#
_cell.length_a   1.000
_cell.length_b   1.000
_cell.length_c   1.000
_cell.angle_alpha   90.00
_cell.angle_beta   90.00
_cell.angle_gamma   90.00
#
_symmetry.space_group_name_H-M   'P 1'
#
loop_
_entity.id
_entity.type
_entity.pdbx_description
1 polymer ?
#
loop_
_entity_poly.entity_id
_entity_poly.type
_entity_poly.pdbx_seq_one_letter_code
_entity_poly.pdbx_strand_id
1 'polypeptide(L)'
;MKKVNLFSAVSHYRLDNHPHIQLLLQGHPTGRHLKGRELMDQYASGQRYVLITSDDNPFDEVLHIYLLDLELNILDEMDLSQPYTPGIYQPQHHYGERLEFTFFPEGLWCLEVREQPKRKPLNYDHYPVRRPIKLWGQQYLQLHREQIQVA
;
A
#
# COMPACT_ATOMS: atom_id res chain seq x y z
N MET A 1 -13.57 -1.56 -4.60
CA MET A 1 -13.04 -1.42 -3.22
C MET A 1 -14.14 -1.46 -2.18
N LYS A 2 -14.11 -2.46 -1.31
CA LYS A 2 -14.95 -2.61 -0.11
C LYS A 2 -14.03 -2.90 1.07
N LYS A 3 -14.16 -2.17 2.18
CA LYS A 3 -13.38 -2.45 3.39
C LYS A 3 -13.70 -3.86 3.93
N VAL A 4 -12.67 -4.59 4.32
CA VAL A 4 -12.79 -5.96 4.86
C VAL A 4 -12.07 -6.09 6.20
N ASN A 5 -12.23 -7.23 6.86
CA ASN A 5 -11.47 -7.57 8.06
C ASN A 5 -11.18 -9.08 8.06
N LEU A 6 -10.39 -9.50 7.08
CA LEU A 6 -10.00 -10.89 6.83
C LEU A 6 -8.59 -11.18 7.34
N PHE A 7 -7.72 -10.18 7.24
CA PHE A 7 -6.32 -10.29 7.55
C PHE A 7 -5.97 -9.69 8.91
N SER A 8 -5.03 -10.34 9.58
CA SER A 8 -4.28 -9.79 10.71
C SER A 8 -2.79 -9.99 10.48
N ALA A 9 -1.95 -9.48 11.37
CA ALA A 9 -0.51 -9.43 11.15
C ALA A 9 0.27 -9.68 12.45
N VAL A 10 1.42 -10.33 12.33
CA VAL A 10 2.41 -10.45 13.41
C VAL A 10 3.71 -9.78 12.97
N SER A 11 4.14 -8.77 13.72
CA SER A 11 5.38 -8.04 13.44
C SER A 11 6.62 -8.85 13.81
N HIS A 12 7.67 -8.73 13.01
CA HIS A 12 9.00 -9.26 13.27
C HIS A 12 10.05 -8.43 12.53
N TYR A 13 11.29 -8.46 13.00
CA TYR A 13 12.42 -7.88 12.30
C TYR A 13 13.14 -8.95 11.47
N ARG A 14 13.53 -8.59 10.25
CA ARG A 14 14.44 -9.41 9.44
C ARG A 14 15.90 -9.02 9.72
N LEU A 15 16.84 -9.81 9.19
CA LEU A 15 18.28 -9.59 9.38
C LEU A 15 18.77 -8.22 8.87
N ASP A 16 18.01 -7.57 8.00
CA ASP A 16 18.26 -6.23 7.46
C ASP A 16 17.74 -5.10 8.38
N ASN A 17 17.23 -5.43 9.57
CA ASN A 17 16.63 -4.52 10.55
C ASN A 17 15.43 -3.71 10.01
N HIS A 18 14.86 -4.06 8.87
CA HIS A 18 13.62 -3.46 8.40
C HIS A 18 12.41 -4.21 8.98
N PRO A 19 11.39 -3.50 9.49
CA PRO A 19 10.21 -4.13 10.05
C PRO A 19 9.44 -4.86 8.95
N HIS A 20 8.99 -6.07 9.28
CA HIS A 20 8.13 -6.86 8.42
C HIS A 20 6.96 -7.42 9.23
N ILE A 21 5.85 -7.67 8.55
CA ILE A 21 4.72 -8.41 9.10
C ILE A 21 4.59 -9.76 8.43
N GLN A 22 4.23 -10.80 9.20
CA GLN A 22 3.69 -12.04 8.66
C GLN A 22 2.17 -11.89 8.56
N LEU A 23 1.63 -12.02 7.36
CA LEU A 23 0.20 -11.91 7.09
C LEU A 23 -0.51 -13.18 7.57
N LEU A 24 -1.56 -13.00 8.36
CA LEU A 24 -2.46 -14.05 8.80
C LEU A 24 -3.80 -13.89 8.09
N LEU A 25 -4.42 -14.99 7.67
CA LEU A 25 -5.80 -15.02 7.18
C LEU A 25 -6.66 -15.71 8.23
N GLN A 26 -7.61 -14.98 8.81
CA GLN A 26 -8.44 -15.48 9.91
C GLN A 26 -7.59 -16.11 11.05
N GLY A 27 -6.48 -15.45 11.39
CA GLY A 27 -5.55 -15.91 12.43
C GLY A 27 -4.55 -17.00 12.02
N HIS A 28 -4.64 -17.54 10.80
CA HIS A 28 -3.75 -18.59 10.32
C HIS A 28 -2.60 -18.02 9.47
N PRO A 29 -1.34 -18.42 9.71
CA PRO A 29 -0.21 -17.95 8.90
C PRO A 29 -0.37 -18.29 7.43
N THR A 30 -0.24 -17.27 6.57
CA THR A 30 -0.30 -17.43 5.11
C THR A 30 1.06 -17.76 4.49
N GLY A 31 2.14 -17.59 5.26
CA GLY A 31 3.52 -17.61 4.76
C GLY A 31 3.91 -16.35 3.96
N ARG A 32 3.02 -15.36 3.83
CA ARG A 32 3.34 -14.08 3.18
C ARG A 32 3.91 -13.10 4.18
N HIS A 33 5.02 -12.49 3.79
CA HIS A 33 5.70 -11.44 4.54
C HIS A 33 5.64 -10.14 3.75
N LEU A 34 5.19 -9.07 4.40
CA LEU A 34 5.12 -7.72 3.82
C LEU A 34 6.02 -6.79 4.63
N LYS A 35 6.46 -5.68 4.03
CA LYS A 35 7.16 -4.63 4.78
C LYS A 35 6.17 -3.95 5.73
N GLY A 36 6.70 -3.25 6.72
CA GLY A 36 5.92 -2.59 7.75
C GLY A 36 5.94 -3.33 9.08
N ARG A 37 5.55 -2.62 10.11
CA ARG A 37 5.37 -3.09 11.48
C ARG A 37 3.90 -3.40 11.79
N GLU A 38 2.98 -2.64 11.19
CA GLU A 38 1.54 -2.73 11.45
C GLU A 38 0.74 -2.85 10.13
N LEU A 39 -0.36 -3.61 10.17
CA LEU A 39 -1.39 -3.61 9.12
C LEU A 39 -2.43 -2.52 9.44
N MET A 40 -2.44 -1.46 8.64
CA MET A 40 -3.27 -0.27 8.86
C MET A 40 -4.69 -0.43 8.32
N ASP A 41 -4.82 -0.97 7.10
CA ASP A 41 -6.14 -1.15 6.48
C ASP A 41 -6.12 -2.24 5.41
N GLN A 42 -7.32 -2.70 5.03
CA GLN A 42 -7.52 -3.76 4.06
C GLN A 42 -8.84 -3.60 3.29
N TYR A 43 -8.77 -3.81 1.98
CA TYR A 43 -9.91 -3.67 1.08
C TYR A 43 -9.96 -4.81 0.06
N ALA A 44 -11.16 -5.23 -0.31
CA ALA A 44 -11.38 -6.09 -1.47
C ALA A 44 -11.69 -5.25 -2.72
N SER A 45 -11.04 -5.55 -3.84
CA SER A 45 -11.21 -4.91 -5.14
C SER A 45 -11.40 -6.00 -6.21
N GLY A 46 -12.66 -6.32 -6.53
CA GLY A 46 -12.98 -7.52 -7.30
C GLY A 46 -12.46 -8.78 -6.63
N GLN A 47 -11.63 -9.56 -7.34
CA GLN A 47 -10.97 -10.79 -6.85
C GLN A 47 -9.55 -10.52 -6.33
N ARG A 48 -9.32 -9.36 -5.74
CA ARG A 48 -8.00 -8.93 -5.26
C ARG A 48 -8.12 -8.22 -3.92
N TYR A 49 -7.02 -8.18 -3.19
CA TYR A 49 -6.92 -7.50 -1.91
C TYR A 49 -5.93 -6.36 -1.97
N VAL A 50 -6.32 -5.20 -1.45
CA VAL A 50 -5.42 -4.09 -1.16
C VAL A 50 -5.09 -4.13 0.31
N LEU A 51 -3.79 -4.13 0.65
CA LEU A 51 -3.31 -4.07 2.02
C LEU A 51 -2.42 -2.83 2.19
N ILE A 52 -2.61 -2.15 3.32
CA ILE A 52 -1.83 -0.96 3.68
C ILE A 52 -1.10 -1.25 4.98
N THR A 53 0.22 -1.08 4.98
CA THR A 53 1.06 -1.28 6.16
C THR A 53 1.93 -0.06 6.42
N SER A 54 2.39 0.10 7.66
CA SER A 54 3.22 1.22 8.11
C SER A 54 4.39 0.72 8.92
N ASP A 55 5.52 1.42 8.90
CA ASP A 55 6.71 1.09 9.68
C ASP A 55 6.58 1.46 11.18
N ASP A 56 5.57 2.25 11.56
CA ASP A 56 5.34 2.77 12.92
C ASP A 56 6.60 3.48 13.43
N ASN A 57 7.11 4.39 12.60
CA ASN A 57 8.26 5.22 12.86
C ASN A 57 7.87 6.70 12.77
N PRO A 58 7.68 7.39 13.91
CA PRO A 58 7.14 8.75 13.93
C PRO A 58 8.03 9.79 13.24
N PHE A 59 9.30 9.49 12.96
CA PHE A 59 10.26 10.42 12.37
C PHE A 59 10.49 10.22 10.86
N ASP A 60 10.22 9.02 10.36
CA ASP A 60 10.48 8.63 8.96
C ASP A 60 9.50 7.52 8.58
N GLU A 61 8.24 7.91 8.42
CA GLU A 61 7.15 6.97 8.20
C GLU A 61 7.09 6.55 6.73
N VAL A 62 6.93 5.25 6.49
CA VAL A 62 6.73 4.70 5.15
C VAL A 62 5.40 3.99 5.13
N LEU A 63 4.52 4.42 4.21
CA LEU A 63 3.29 3.70 3.92
C LEU A 63 3.55 2.74 2.78
N HIS A 64 3.36 1.44 3.02
CA HIS A 64 3.44 0.43 1.98
C HIS A 64 2.04 0.05 1.53
N ILE A 65 1.86 -0.04 0.21
CA ILE A 65 0.58 -0.37 -0.42
C ILE A 65 0.80 -1.58 -1.32
N TYR A 66 0.05 -2.65 -1.06
CA TYR A 66 0.13 -3.90 -1.79
C TYR A 66 -1.18 -4.22 -2.48
N LEU A 67 -1.12 -4.77 -3.68
CA LEU A 67 -2.22 -5.46 -4.35
C LEU A 67 -1.91 -6.94 -4.44
N LEU A 68 -2.79 -7.78 -3.91
CA LEU A 68 -2.65 -9.23 -3.89
C LEU A 68 -3.79 -9.90 -4.68
N ASP A 69 -3.50 -11.02 -5.34
CA ASP A 69 -4.54 -11.93 -5.86
C ASP A 69 -5.17 -12.79 -4.73
N LEU A 70 -6.09 -13.69 -5.09
CA LEU A 70 -6.76 -14.57 -4.12
C LEU A 70 -5.80 -15.60 -3.51
N GLU A 71 -4.74 -15.96 -4.22
CA GLU A 71 -3.65 -16.82 -3.77
C GLU A 71 -2.58 -16.06 -2.98
N LEU A 72 -2.82 -14.78 -2.69
CA LEU A 72 -1.96 -13.88 -1.92
C LEU A 72 -0.58 -13.63 -2.58
N ASN A 73 -0.47 -13.75 -3.90
CA ASN A 73 0.70 -13.28 -4.63
C ASN A 73 0.61 -11.76 -4.81
N ILE A 74 1.74 -11.07 -4.67
CA ILE A 74 1.83 -9.63 -4.87
C ILE A 74 1.79 -9.32 -6.38
N LEU A 75 0.68 -8.75 -6.83
CA LEU A 75 0.48 -8.30 -8.21
C LEU A 75 1.15 -6.96 -8.47
N ASP A 76 1.09 -6.05 -7.50
CA ASP A 76 1.73 -4.73 -7.56
C ASP A 76 1.99 -4.21 -6.13
N GLU A 77 3.00 -3.37 -6.00
CA GLU A 77 3.42 -2.80 -4.72
C GLU A 77 4.03 -1.41 -4.92
N MET A 78 3.82 -0.52 -3.96
CA MET A 78 4.50 0.77 -3.88
C MET A 78 4.67 1.24 -2.45
N ASP A 79 5.66 2.11 -2.25
CA ASP A 79 5.95 2.78 -1.00
C ASP A 79 5.67 4.29 -1.19
N LEU A 80 5.02 4.91 -0.21
CA LEU A 80 4.85 6.36 -0.12
C LEU A 80 5.64 6.87 1.09
N SER A 81 6.68 7.66 0.85
CA SER A 81 7.50 8.25 1.91
C SER A 81 8.23 9.50 1.46
N GLN A 82 8.61 10.32 2.44
CA GLN A 82 9.46 11.48 2.24
C GLN A 82 10.49 11.52 3.38
N PRO A 83 11.79 11.71 3.09
CA PRO A 83 12.80 11.77 4.13
C PRO A 83 12.46 12.80 5.20
N TYR A 84 12.63 12.44 6.47
CA TYR A 84 12.43 13.34 7.62
C TYR A 84 11.02 13.93 7.71
N THR A 85 10.04 13.25 7.13
CA THR A 85 8.65 13.71 7.09
C THR A 85 7.80 12.71 7.86
N PRO A 86 7.09 13.13 8.92
CA PRO A 86 6.15 12.25 9.60
C PRO A 86 4.97 11.92 8.67
N GLY A 87 4.36 10.77 8.90
CA GLY A 87 3.14 10.35 8.20
C GLY A 87 2.15 9.75 9.18
N ILE A 88 0.87 10.09 9.04
CA ILE A 88 -0.22 9.45 9.78
C ILE A 88 -1.27 9.04 8.76
N TYR A 89 -1.39 7.74 8.53
CA TYR A 89 -2.41 7.20 7.64
C TYR A 89 -3.81 7.43 8.22
N GLN A 90 -4.67 8.13 7.47
CA GLN A 90 -6.07 8.30 7.83
C GLN A 90 -6.97 8.06 6.61
N PRO A 91 -7.70 6.94 6.56
CA PRO A 91 -8.64 6.69 5.46
C PRO A 91 -9.76 7.72 5.48
N GLN A 92 -10.11 8.26 4.31
CA GLN A 92 -11.19 9.25 4.16
C GLN A 92 -12.41 8.61 3.50
N HIS A 93 -12.32 8.27 2.21
CA HIS A 93 -13.42 7.70 1.44
C HIS A 93 -12.96 6.50 0.61
N HIS A 94 -13.86 5.58 0.32
CA HIS A 94 -13.63 4.54 -0.66
C HIS A 94 -14.88 4.35 -1.51
N TYR A 95 -14.71 4.28 -2.82
CA TYR A 95 -15.80 4.15 -3.77
C TYR A 95 -15.29 3.57 -5.09
N GLY A 96 -16.06 2.68 -5.71
CA GLY A 96 -15.60 1.95 -6.89
C GLY A 96 -14.21 1.36 -6.63
N GLU A 97 -13.26 1.56 -7.55
CA GLU A 97 -11.88 1.09 -7.37
C GLU A 97 -10.92 2.16 -6.83
N ARG A 98 -11.44 3.10 -6.02
CA ARG A 98 -10.68 4.18 -5.42
C ARG A 98 -10.69 4.15 -3.89
N LEU A 99 -9.58 4.58 -3.32
CA LEU A 99 -9.39 4.83 -1.89
C LEU A 99 -8.71 6.18 -1.70
N GLU A 100 -9.39 7.08 -1.00
CA GLU A 100 -8.90 8.38 -0.59
C GLU A 100 -8.40 8.33 0.85
N PHE A 101 -7.23 8.90 1.12
CA PHE A 101 -6.63 8.96 2.45
C PHE A 101 -5.68 10.16 2.59
N THR A 102 -5.42 10.58 3.81
CA THR A 102 -4.31 11.48 4.14
C THR A 102 -3.15 10.66 4.72
N PHE A 103 -1.92 11.15 4.54
CA PHE A 103 -0.73 10.50 5.07
C PHE A 103 0.29 11.55 5.53
N PHE A 104 0.78 12.37 4.60
CA PHE A 104 1.55 13.56 4.97
C PHE A 104 0.62 14.65 5.55
N PRO A 105 1.17 15.63 6.30
CA PRO A 105 0.39 16.73 6.86
C PRO A 105 -0.45 17.49 5.84
N GLU A 106 0.03 17.59 4.59
CA GLU A 106 -0.72 18.20 3.50
C GLU A 106 -1.09 17.22 2.37
N GLY A 107 -2.31 17.39 1.86
CA GLY A 107 -2.80 16.72 0.67
C GLY A 107 -3.69 15.52 0.92
N LEU A 108 -4.64 15.34 0.02
CA LEU A 108 -5.43 14.13 -0.10
C LEU A 108 -4.79 13.25 -1.18
N TRP A 109 -4.57 11.98 -0.85
CA TRP A 109 -4.08 10.98 -1.77
C TRP A 109 -5.24 10.12 -2.26
N CYS A 110 -5.23 9.80 -3.55
CA CYS A 110 -6.18 8.91 -4.19
C CYS A 110 -5.43 7.73 -4.79
N LEU A 111 -5.69 6.54 -4.23
CA LEU A 111 -5.24 5.26 -4.75
C LEU A 111 -6.32 4.67 -5.65
N GLU A 112 -5.97 4.41 -6.90
CA GLU A 112 -6.81 3.69 -7.85
C GLU A 112 -6.27 2.28 -8.10
N VAL A 113 -7.16 1.29 -8.15
CA VAL A 113 -6.84 -0.07 -8.60
C VAL A 113 -7.40 -0.27 -10.01
N ARG A 114 -6.52 -0.49 -10.97
CA ARG A 114 -6.90 -0.77 -12.36
C ARG A 114 -7.35 -2.22 -12.50
N GLU A 115 -8.34 -2.48 -13.34
CA GLU A 115 -8.71 -3.84 -13.73
C GLU A 115 -7.60 -4.53 -14.56
N GLN A 116 -6.96 -3.77 -15.45
CA GLN A 116 -5.83 -4.25 -16.26
C GLN A 116 -4.56 -3.45 -15.94
N PRO A 117 -3.38 -4.09 -15.93
CA PRO A 117 -2.16 -3.40 -15.57
C PRO A 117 -1.71 -2.48 -16.71
N LYS A 118 -1.18 -1.31 -16.34
CA LYS A 118 -0.38 -0.52 -17.25
C LYS A 118 1.00 -1.14 -17.36
N ARG A 119 1.35 -1.65 -18.54
CA ARG A 119 2.69 -2.22 -18.79
C ARG A 119 3.71 -1.10 -18.95
N LYS A 120 4.84 -1.24 -18.27
CA LYS A 120 5.99 -0.33 -18.37
C LYS A 120 7.26 -1.13 -18.63
N PRO A 121 8.15 -0.68 -19.54
CA PRO A 121 9.43 -1.35 -19.74
C PRO A 121 10.29 -1.33 -18.47
N LEU A 122 10.18 -0.26 -17.68
CA LEU A 122 10.80 -0.12 -16.36
C LEU A 122 9.72 0.22 -15.32
N ASN A 123 9.63 -0.57 -14.26
CA ASN A 123 8.70 -0.33 -13.16
C ASN A 123 9.25 0.73 -12.21
N TYR A 124 8.85 1.97 -12.40
CA TYR A 124 9.18 3.07 -11.48
C TYR A 124 7.98 4.00 -11.34
N ASP A 125 8.04 4.84 -10.31
CA ASP A 125 7.08 5.91 -10.07
C ASP A 125 7.84 7.21 -9.73
N HIS A 126 7.11 8.31 -9.65
CA HIS A 126 7.68 9.59 -9.30
C HIS A 126 7.62 9.82 -7.79
N TYR A 127 8.69 10.40 -7.24
CA TYR A 127 8.73 10.86 -5.86
C TYR A 127 7.45 11.67 -5.53
N PRO A 128 6.81 11.44 -4.37
CA PRO A 128 7.26 10.64 -3.23
C PRO A 128 6.93 9.14 -3.29
N VAL A 129 6.42 8.66 -4.42
CA VAL A 129 6.09 7.25 -4.61
C VAL A 129 7.31 6.49 -5.12
N ARG A 130 7.57 5.32 -4.54
CA ARG A 130 8.63 4.41 -4.96
C ARG A 130 8.05 3.04 -5.26
N ARG A 131 8.65 2.35 -6.21
CA ARG A 131 8.32 0.96 -6.57
C ARG A 131 9.59 0.14 -6.70
N PRO A 132 9.53 -1.17 -6.43
CA PRO A 132 10.64 -2.04 -6.74
C PRO A 132 10.88 -2.08 -8.25
N ILE A 133 12.15 -1.88 -8.60
CA ILE A 133 12.62 -1.81 -9.98
C ILE A 133 12.51 -3.20 -10.61
N LYS A 134 11.65 -3.31 -11.63
CA LYS A 134 11.40 -4.55 -12.39
C LYS A 134 11.40 -4.21 -13.88
N LEU A 135 11.99 -5.08 -14.70
CA LEU A 135 11.81 -5.02 -16.16
C LEU A 135 10.41 -5.55 -16.50
N TRP A 136 9.74 -4.92 -17.46
CA TRP A 136 8.39 -5.30 -17.90
C TRP A 136 7.34 -5.28 -16.76
N GLY A 137 7.40 -4.23 -15.94
CA GLY A 137 6.49 -4.02 -14.81
C GLY A 137 5.03 -3.95 -15.20
N GLN A 138 4.18 -4.50 -14.34
CA GLN A 138 2.73 -4.43 -14.42
C GLN A 138 2.21 -3.52 -13.31
N GLN A 139 1.76 -2.32 -13.66
CA GLN A 139 1.27 -1.34 -12.68
C GLN A 139 -0.26 -1.40 -12.65
N TYR A 140 -0.79 -2.06 -11.62
CA TYR A 140 -2.22 -2.09 -11.32
C TYR A 140 -2.63 -0.93 -10.44
N LEU A 141 -1.80 -0.60 -9.45
CA LEU A 141 -2.04 0.49 -8.53
C LEU A 141 -1.58 1.80 -9.16
N GLN A 142 -2.34 2.86 -8.97
CA GLN A 142 -1.94 4.22 -9.28
C GLN A 142 -2.23 5.11 -8.10
N LEU A 143 -1.22 5.84 -7.64
CA LEU A 143 -1.36 6.80 -6.56
C LEU A 143 -1.12 8.20 -7.10
N HIS A 144 -1.99 9.12 -6.75
CA HIS A 144 -1.86 10.53 -7.11
C HIS A 144 -2.41 11.41 -5.99
N ARG A 145 -1.92 12.64 -5.93
CA ARG A 145 -2.45 13.65 -5.02
C ARG A 145 -3.65 14.31 -5.70
N GLU A 146 -4.78 14.37 -5.01
CA GLU A 146 -5.94 15.13 -5.46
C GLU A 146 -5.58 16.62 -5.43
N GLN A 147 -5.84 17.31 -6.54
CA GLN A 147 -5.74 18.75 -6.59
C GLN A 147 -7.03 19.32 -6.01
N ILE A 148 -6.96 19.87 -4.80
CA ILE A 148 -8.05 20.69 -4.28
C ILE A 148 -8.14 21.92 -5.19
N GLN A 149 -9.13 21.94 -6.09
CA GLN A 149 -9.46 23.16 -6.81
C GLN A 149 -9.96 24.17 -5.78
N VAL A 150 -9.14 25.16 -5.46
CA VAL A 150 -9.60 26.35 -4.76
C VAL A 150 -10.42 27.13 -5.78
N ALA A 151 -11.74 27.13 -5.60
CA ALA A 151 -12.68 27.95 -6.38
C ALA A 151 -12.52 29.43 -6.04
#